data_AF-A0A4P2Q2Q8-F1
#
_entry.id   AF-A0A4P2Q2Q8-F1
#
_cell.length_a   1.000
_cell.length_b   1.000
_cell.length_c   1.000
_cell.angle_alpha   90.00
_cell.angle_beta   90.00
_cell.angle_gamma   90.00
#
_symmetry.space_group_name_H-M   'P 1'
#
loop_
_entity.id
_entity.type
_entity.pdbx_description
1 polymer ?
#
loop_
_entity_poly.entity_id
_entity_poly.type
_entity_poly.pdbx_seq_one_letter_code
_entity_poly.pdbx_strand_id
1 'polypeptide(L)'
;MEPKDNPDADLERRERRSSAARDGFDVHRAVRIAADDDQRRERLVRNCTRPAFALDRIALLPDHRIAYLLKTPRRGRPCPHG
;
A
#
# COMPACT_ATOMS: atom_id res chain seq x y z
N MET A 1 28.70 -3.03 32.73
CA MET A 1 27.28 -3.03 32.31
C MET A 1 27.34 -2.92 30.81
N GLU A 2 27.43 -4.07 30.14
CA GLU A 2 27.68 -4.12 28.70
C GLU A 2 26.53 -3.45 27.94
N PRO A 3 26.82 -2.70 26.85
CA PRO A 3 25.77 -2.11 26.03
C PRO A 3 24.91 -3.25 25.49
N LYS A 4 23.59 -3.19 25.72
CA LYS A 4 22.68 -4.10 25.03
C LYS A 4 22.68 -3.69 23.56
N ASP A 5 23.47 -4.40 22.76
CA ASP A 5 23.31 -4.45 21.31
C ASP A 5 21.86 -4.83 21.04
N ASN A 6 21.03 -3.82 20.79
CA ASN A 6 19.67 -4.00 20.33
C ASN A 6 19.77 -4.27 18.82
N PRO A 7 19.62 -5.52 18.37
CA PRO A 7 19.84 -5.89 16.96
C PRO A 7 18.84 -5.22 16.02
N ASP A 8 17.80 -4.60 16.59
CA ASP A 8 16.70 -3.94 15.88
C ASP A 8 16.89 -2.44 15.69
N ALA A 9 18.04 -1.87 16.06
CA ALA A 9 18.32 -0.44 15.87
C ALA A 9 18.31 0.00 14.38
N ASP A 10 18.68 -0.90 13.45
CA ASP A 10 18.59 -0.65 11.99
C ASP A 10 17.15 -0.76 11.43
N LEU A 11 16.20 -1.26 12.23
CA LEU A 11 14.81 -1.45 11.82
C LEU A 11 13.94 -0.20 12.02
N GLU A 12 14.46 0.86 12.65
CA GLU A 12 13.64 2.03 13.04
C GLU A 12 13.11 2.86 11.86
N ARG A 13 13.86 3.06 10.78
CA ARG A 13 13.32 3.65 9.54
C ARG A 13 14.33 3.55 8.42
N ARG A 14 14.18 2.59 7.51
CA ARG A 14 14.99 2.60 6.29
C ARG A 14 14.47 3.70 5.36
N GLU A 15 15.23 4.79 5.23
CA GLU A 15 14.91 5.93 4.35
C GLU A 15 14.78 5.57 2.86
N ARG A 16 15.27 4.39 2.46
CA ARG A 16 15.17 3.92 1.07
C ARG A 16 13.83 3.23 0.86
N ARG A 17 12.87 4.02 0.36
CA ARG A 17 11.55 3.61 -0.15
C ARG A 17 11.69 2.32 -0.98
N SER A 18 11.36 1.17 -0.40
CA SER A 18 11.40 -0.14 -1.05
C SER A 18 10.14 -0.31 -1.89
N SER A 19 10.10 0.30 -3.07
CA SER A 19 9.03 0.11 -4.05
C SER A 19 9.42 -0.93 -5.10
N ALA A 20 8.50 -1.82 -5.45
CA ALA A 20 8.63 -2.71 -6.60
C ALA A 20 7.45 -2.50 -7.55
N ALA A 21 7.73 -2.31 -8.84
CA ALA A 21 6.70 -2.15 -9.87
C ALA A 21 6.52 -3.46 -10.65
N ARG A 22 5.27 -3.85 -10.90
CA ARG A 22 4.92 -5.01 -11.74
C ARG A 22 3.57 -4.79 -12.42
N ASP A 23 3.51 -4.98 -13.73
CA ASP A 23 2.27 -4.92 -14.54
C ASP A 23 1.42 -3.65 -14.31
N GLY A 24 2.07 -2.50 -14.14
CA GLY A 24 1.39 -1.22 -13.89
C GLY A 24 1.00 -0.97 -12.42
N PHE A 25 1.44 -1.81 -11.50
CA PHE A 25 1.22 -1.67 -10.06
C PHE A 25 2.53 -1.47 -9.30
N ASP A 26 2.53 -0.58 -8.31
CA ASP A 26 3.66 -0.33 -7.41
C ASP A 26 3.35 -0.85 -5.99
N VAL A 27 4.23 -1.69 -5.45
CA VAL A 27 4.18 -2.20 -4.08
C VAL A 27 5.18 -1.44 -3.22
N HIS A 28 4.71 -0.63 -2.28
CA HIS A 28 5.55 0.05 -1.28
C HIS A 28 5.73 -0.82 -0.03
N ARG A 29 6.91 -1.42 0.14
CA ARG A 29 7.26 -2.29 1.27
C ARG A 29 7.83 -1.52 2.46
N ALA A 30 7.16 -0.43 2.85
CA ALA A 30 7.60 0.45 3.93
C ALA A 30 7.39 -0.13 5.35
N VAL A 31 6.73 -1.27 5.48
CA VAL A 31 6.40 -1.91 6.76
C VAL A 31 7.13 -3.26 6.85
N ARG A 32 7.90 -3.45 7.93
CA ARG A 32 8.41 -4.76 8.36
C ARG A 32 7.70 -5.16 9.65
N ILE A 33 7.40 -6.45 9.78
CA ILE A 33 6.72 -7.03 10.95
C ILE A 33 7.54 -8.24 11.36
N ALA A 34 7.88 -8.34 12.66
CA ALA A 34 8.62 -9.46 13.21
C ALA A 34 7.80 -10.76 13.13
N ALA A 35 8.49 -11.91 13.07
CA ALA A 35 7.83 -13.20 12.96
C ALA A 35 6.99 -13.52 14.21
N ASP A 36 7.41 -13.08 15.38
CA ASP A 36 6.72 -13.25 16.66
C ASP A 36 5.58 -12.26 16.91
N ASP A 37 5.41 -11.23 16.07
CA ASP A 37 4.35 -10.23 16.22
C ASP A 37 3.07 -10.67 15.48
N ASP A 38 2.36 -11.65 16.05
CA ASP A 38 1.12 -12.22 15.52
C ASP A 38 0.04 -11.17 15.26
N GLN A 39 -0.15 -10.23 16.18
CA GLN A 39 -1.20 -9.20 16.06
C GLN A 39 -0.95 -8.27 14.87
N ARG A 40 0.30 -7.82 14.66
CA ARG A 40 0.60 -6.98 13.50
C ARG A 40 0.53 -7.79 12.19
N ARG A 41 0.94 -9.06 12.18
CA ARG A 41 0.79 -9.94 11.01
C ARG A 41 -0.68 -10.12 10.62
N GLU A 42 -1.55 -10.38 11.58
CA GLU A 42 -2.99 -10.51 11.34
C GLU A 42 -3.57 -9.20 10.77
N ARG A 43 -3.19 -8.05 11.33
CA ARG A 43 -3.60 -6.74 10.84
C ARG A 43 -3.14 -6.48 9.40
N LEU A 44 -1.92 -6.89 9.04
CA LEU A 44 -1.40 -6.79 7.68
C LEU A 44 -2.22 -7.65 6.71
N VAL A 45 -2.49 -8.91 7.06
CA VAL A 45 -3.30 -9.81 6.22
C VAL A 45 -4.70 -9.24 5.99
N ARG A 46 -5.37 -8.76 7.05
CA ARG A 46 -6.68 -8.10 6.94
C ARG A 46 -6.64 -6.84 6.05
N ASN A 47 -5.51 -6.14 6.00
CA ASN A 47 -5.36 -4.99 5.12
C ASN A 47 -5.17 -5.40 3.66
N CYS A 48 -4.35 -6.43 3.40
CA CYS A 48 -4.12 -6.95 2.05
C CYS A 48 -5.36 -7.59 1.42
N THR A 49 -6.25 -8.17 2.23
CA THR A 49 -7.48 -8.82 1.75
C THR A 49 -8.66 -7.85 1.63
N ARG A 50 -8.56 -6.64 2.17
CA ARG A 50 -9.58 -5.60 2.00
C ARG A 50 -9.43 -4.94 0.62
N PRO A 51 -10.50 -4.88 -0.20
CA PRO A 51 -10.46 -4.11 -1.43
C PRO A 51 -10.10 -2.65 -1.13
N ALA A 52 -9.17 -2.06 -1.89
CA ALA A 52 -8.74 -0.66 -1.72
C ALA A 52 -9.79 0.36 -2.23
N PHE A 53 -11.06 -0.02 -2.27
CA PHE A 53 -12.15 0.76 -2.84
C PHE A 53 -13.12 1.20 -1.74
N ALA A 54 -13.50 2.48 -1.78
CA ALA A 54 -14.64 2.96 -1.02
C ALA A 54 -15.88 2.85 -1.91
N LEU A 55 -16.93 2.16 -1.44
CA LEU A 55 -18.16 1.91 -2.20
C LEU A 55 -18.81 3.20 -2.70
N ASP A 56 -18.81 4.25 -1.87
CA ASP A 56 -19.34 5.59 -2.20
C ASP A 56 -18.65 6.24 -3.41
N ARG A 57 -17.45 5.78 -3.79
CA ARG A 57 -16.69 6.29 -4.94
C ARG A 57 -16.81 5.43 -6.20
N ILE A 58 -17.65 4.40 -6.18
CA ILE A 58 -17.86 3.48 -7.31
C ILE A 58 -19.16 3.85 -8.01
N ALA A 59 -19.13 3.97 -9.35
CA ALA A 59 -20.30 4.17 -10.17
C ALA A 59 -20.33 3.19 -11.35
N LEU A 60 -21.50 2.61 -11.63
CA LEU A 60 -21.73 1.81 -12.83
C LEU A 60 -22.08 2.75 -13.99
N LEU A 61 -21.41 2.59 -15.13
CA LEU A 61 -21.71 3.32 -16.36
C LEU A 61 -22.74 2.56 -17.21
N PRO A 62 -23.45 3.26 -18.12
CA PRO A 62 -24.43 2.65 -19.02
C PRO A 62 -23.87 1.56 -19.94
N ASP A 63 -22.56 1.54 -20.15
CA ASP A 63 -21.84 0.57 -20.98
C ASP A 63 -21.26 -0.61 -20.18
N HIS A 64 -21.78 -0.85 -18.98
CA HIS A 64 -21.33 -1.89 -18.06
C HIS A 64 -19.88 -1.72 -17.55
N ARG A 65 -19.26 -0.56 -17.75
CA ARG A 65 -17.99 -0.22 -17.11
C ARG A 65 -18.22 0.29 -15.69
N ILE A 66 -17.17 0.21 -14.87
CA ILE A 66 -17.16 0.77 -13.51
C ILE A 66 -16.19 1.95 -13.47
N ALA A 67 -16.68 3.13 -13.07
CA ALA A 67 -15.85 4.27 -12.73
C ALA A 67 -15.51 4.24 -11.24
N TYR A 68 -14.27 4.65 -10.92
CA TYR A 68 -13.84 4.88 -9.55
C TYR A 68 -13.31 6.31 -9.41
N LEU A 69 -13.94 7.09 -8.51
CA LEU A 69 -13.50 8.43 -8.19
C LEU A 69 -12.23 8.36 -7.32
N LEU A 70 -11.14 8.94 -7.80
CA LEU A 70 -9.89 9.02 -7.02
C LEU A 70 -10.04 10.05 -5.91
N LYS A 71 -9.70 9.66 -4.67
CA LYS A 71 -9.69 10.57 -3.50
C LYS A 71 -8.79 11.81 -3.73
N THR A 72 -7.67 11.61 -4.41
CA THR A 72 -6.73 12.67 -4.77
C THR A 72 -6.58 12.67 -6.29
N PRO A 73 -6.94 13.76 -6.98
CA PRO A 73 -6.78 13.83 -8.42
C PRO A 73 -5.30 13.70 -8.78
N ARG A 74 -5.00 12.92 -9.81
CA ARG A 74 -3.62 12.80 -10.31
C ARG A 74 -3.20 14.14 -10.90
N ARG A 75 -2.07 14.68 -10.44
CA ARG A 75 -1.41 15.83 -11.07
C ARG A 75 -0.54 15.31 -12.22
N GLY A 76 -1.06 15.29 -13.45
CA GLY A 76 -0.28 14.89 -14.64
C GLY A 76 -1.15 14.53 -15.86
N ARG A 77 -0.61 14.81 -17.05
CA ARG A 77 -1.21 14.89 -18.40
C ARG A 77 -2.31 13.86 -18.71
N PRO A 78 -3.42 14.25 -19.39
CA PRO A 78 -4.43 13.30 -19.84
C PRO A 78 -3.81 12.23 -20.74
N CYS A 79 -4.23 10.98 -20.53
CA CYS A 79 -3.95 9.88 -21.44
C CYS A 79 -4.60 10.22 -22.80
N PRO A 80 -3.91 10.01 -23.94
CA PRO A 80 -4.38 10.44 -25.26
C PRO A 80 -5.58 9.63 -25.82
N HIS A 81 -6.20 8.79 -25.00
CA HIS A 81 -7.39 8.03 -25.36
C HIS A 81 -8.47 8.34 -24.33
N GLY A 82 -9.16 9.44 -24.55
CA GLY A 82 -10.42 9.83 -23.94
C GLY A 82 -11.39 10.22 -25.03
#